data_AF-A0A9R1VM39-F1
#
_entry.id   AF-A0A9R1VM39-F1
#
_cell.length_a   1.000
_cell.length_b   1.000
_cell.length_c   1.000
_cell.angle_alpha   90.00
_cell.angle_beta   90.00
_cell.angle_gamma   90.00
#
_symmetry.space_group_name_H-M   'P 1'
#
loop_
_entity.id
_entity.type
_entity.pdbx_description
1 polymer ?
#
loop_
_entity_poly.entity_id
_entity_poly.type
_entity_poly.pdbx_seq_one_letter_code
_entity_poly.pdbx_strand_id
1 'polypeptide(L)'
;MIALFARDRASGVHAETPKEKNARLNKTGDIKVETIEEVDQLLASNDITLEKQQKNNDDDDDGLDDIQVLSPTCFSPVQNSSSKKYKTKKRKHEIEDEDEPEVEPESFEKVIMRAVKDVASAMREGNKIFENSHHRVYTGDEIYKELEPMDLEPDELAEALMFLSRNQSDAGTLFRVPFKIRKSLLKKMMGASK
;
A
#
# COMPACT_ATOMS: atom_id res chain seq x y z
N MET A 1 -0.66 -37.99 -39.71
CA MET A 1 -0.53 -36.76 -40.52
C MET A 1 -0.95 -35.59 -39.62
N ILE A 2 0.00 -34.79 -39.15
CA ILE A 2 -0.24 -33.68 -38.21
C ILE A 2 -0.68 -32.47 -39.03
N ALA A 3 -1.88 -31.94 -38.76
CA ALA A 3 -2.39 -30.76 -39.45
C ALA A 3 -1.64 -29.51 -38.93
N LEU A 4 -0.81 -28.91 -39.79
CA LEU A 4 0.11 -27.80 -39.47
C LEU A 4 -0.49 -26.40 -39.68
N PHE A 5 -1.78 -26.29 -40.02
CA PHE A 5 -2.44 -24.99 -40.24
C PHE A 5 -3.74 -24.89 -39.45
N ALA A 6 -4.00 -23.69 -38.91
CA ALA A 6 -5.29 -23.36 -38.29
C ALA A 6 -6.40 -23.50 -39.34
N ARG A 7 -7.50 -24.20 -38.98
CA ARG A 7 -8.65 -24.39 -39.88
C ARG A 7 -9.22 -23.02 -40.28
N ASP A 8 -9.47 -22.85 -41.57
CA ASP A 8 -10.03 -21.63 -42.16
C ASP A 8 -11.27 -21.14 -41.38
N ARG A 9 -11.19 -19.93 -40.85
CA ARG A 9 -12.30 -19.27 -40.13
C ARG A 9 -13.28 -18.55 -41.07
N ALA A 10 -12.92 -18.31 -42.34
CA ALA A 10 -13.75 -17.56 -43.28
C ALA A 10 -15.02 -18.32 -43.68
N SER A 11 -14.97 -19.65 -43.66
CA SER A 11 -16.08 -20.55 -44.01
C SER A 11 -17.18 -20.64 -42.93
N GLY A 12 -16.89 -20.29 -41.66
CA GLY A 12 -17.85 -20.39 -40.56
C GLY A 12 -18.29 -21.82 -40.18
N VAL A 13 -17.92 -22.84 -40.96
CA VAL A 13 -18.28 -24.26 -40.75
C VAL A 13 -17.77 -24.84 -39.41
N HIS A 14 -16.79 -24.18 -38.78
CA HIS A 14 -16.28 -24.53 -37.45
C HIS A 14 -16.39 -23.37 -36.44
N ALA A 15 -17.20 -22.35 -36.74
CA ALA A 15 -17.45 -21.25 -35.82
C ALA A 15 -18.40 -21.71 -34.71
N GLU A 16 -17.83 -22.09 -33.57
CA GLU A 16 -18.59 -22.46 -32.39
C GLU A 16 -19.38 -21.25 -31.88
N THR A 17 -20.69 -21.42 -31.72
CA THR A 17 -21.51 -20.35 -31.14
C THR A 17 -21.16 -20.18 -29.65
N PRO A 18 -21.37 -18.99 -29.05
CA PRO A 18 -21.12 -18.78 -27.62
C PRO A 18 -21.85 -19.80 -26.73
N LYS A 19 -23.05 -20.23 -27.15
CA LYS A 19 -23.84 -21.26 -26.47
C LYS A 19 -23.18 -22.65 -26.54
N GLU A 20 -22.64 -23.01 -27.70
CA GLU A 20 -21.94 -24.28 -27.91
C GLU A 20 -20.62 -24.33 -27.12
N LYS A 21 -19.89 -23.21 -27.09
CA LYS A 21 -18.68 -23.04 -26.28
C LYS A 21 -18.95 -23.23 -24.79
N ASN A 22 -20.00 -22.62 -24.25
CA ASN A 22 -20.40 -22.80 -22.85
C ASN A 22 -20.83 -24.24 -22.55
N ALA A 23 -21.56 -24.88 -23.45
CA ALA A 23 -21.94 -26.29 -23.28
C ALA A 23 -20.73 -27.24 -23.31
N ARG A 24 -19.69 -26.91 -24.09
CA ARG A 24 -18.43 -27.68 -24.08
C ARG A 24 -17.69 -27.49 -22.76
N LEU A 25 -17.55 -26.25 -22.27
CA LEU A 25 -16.87 -25.95 -21.01
C LEU A 25 -17.52 -26.67 -19.81
N ASN A 26 -18.86 -26.73 -19.78
CA ASN A 26 -19.59 -27.46 -18.74
C ASN A 26 -19.41 -28.99 -18.82
N LYS A 27 -19.04 -29.53 -19.99
CA LYS A 27 -18.81 -30.97 -20.19
C LYS A 27 -17.36 -31.38 -19.93
N THR A 28 -16.40 -30.48 -20.11
CA THR A 28 -14.97 -30.81 -20.05
C THR A 28 -14.42 -30.97 -18.63
N GLY A 29 -15.18 -30.65 -17.58
CA GLY A 29 -14.88 -31.02 -16.17
C GLY A 29 -13.61 -30.42 -15.54
N ASP A 30 -12.67 -29.92 -16.35
CA ASP A 30 -11.36 -29.42 -15.93
C ASP A 30 -11.40 -28.04 -15.26
N ILE A 31 -12.52 -27.31 -15.39
CA ILE A 31 -12.71 -26.02 -14.76
C ILE A 31 -13.97 -26.09 -13.90
N LYS A 32 -13.79 -26.15 -12.58
CA LYS A 32 -14.88 -25.87 -11.64
C LYS A 32 -15.22 -24.39 -11.76
N VAL A 33 -16.34 -24.10 -12.39
CA VAL A 33 -16.90 -22.74 -12.37
C VAL A 33 -17.62 -22.61 -11.03
N GLU A 34 -17.08 -21.81 -10.12
CA GLU A 34 -17.76 -21.47 -8.88
C GLU A 34 -19.12 -20.85 -9.21
N THR A 35 -20.17 -21.44 -8.64
CA THR A 35 -21.54 -20.94 -8.81
C THR A 35 -21.76 -19.76 -7.87
N ILE A 36 -22.70 -18.88 -8.24
CA ILE A 36 -23.03 -17.69 -7.44
C ILE A 36 -23.45 -18.09 -6.01
N GLU A 37 -24.12 -19.24 -5.87
CA GLU A 37 -24.54 -19.80 -4.57
C GLU A 37 -23.35 -20.20 -3.67
N GLU A 38 -22.26 -20.70 -4.26
CA GLU A 38 -21.05 -21.06 -3.51
C GLU A 38 -20.33 -19.82 -2.96
N VAL A 39 -20.36 -18.72 -3.72
CA VAL A 39 -19.80 -17.42 -3.28
C VAL A 39 -20.63 -16.84 -2.13
N ASP A 40 -21.96 -16.88 -2.22
CA ASP A 40 -22.85 -16.40 -1.15
C ASP A 40 -22.65 -17.19 0.15
N GLN A 41 -22.39 -18.50 0.06
CA GLN A 41 -22.14 -19.36 1.21
C GLN A 41 -20.79 -19.09 1.88
N LEU A 42 -19.76 -18.76 1.09
CA LEU A 42 -18.46 -18.32 1.61
C LEU A 42 -18.53 -16.97 2.32
N LEU A 43 -19.37 -16.05 1.84
CA LEU A 43 -19.61 -14.76 2.48
C LEU A 43 -20.32 -14.96 3.82
N ALA A 44 -21.42 -15.71 3.86
CA ALA A 44 -22.17 -16.00 5.09
C ALA A 44 -21.32 -16.73 6.15
N SER A 45 -20.37 -17.57 5.72
CA SER A 45 -19.48 -18.31 6.64
C SER A 45 -18.39 -17.44 7.27
N ASN A 46 -18.08 -16.28 6.68
CA ASN A 46 -17.08 -15.34 7.18
C ASN A 46 -17.70 -14.13 7.91
N ASP A 47 -19.01 -14.15 8.18
CA ASP A 47 -19.65 -13.12 9.00
C ASP A 47 -19.11 -13.21 10.45
N ILE A 48 -18.27 -12.25 10.82
CA ILE A 48 -17.69 -12.14 12.16
C ILE A 48 -18.67 -11.38 13.05
N THR A 49 -19.25 -12.06 14.04
CA THR A 49 -20.03 -11.42 15.10
C THR A 49 -19.08 -10.95 16.21
N LEU A 50 -18.83 -9.65 16.29
CA LEU A 50 -18.05 -9.06 17.39
C LEU A 50 -18.95 -8.91 18.63
N GLU A 51 -18.82 -9.82 19.59
CA GLU A 51 -19.43 -9.64 20.91
C GLU A 51 -18.66 -8.57 21.71
N LYS A 52 -19.36 -7.54 22.18
CA LYS A 52 -18.79 -6.53 23.07
C LYS A 52 -18.55 -7.15 24.43
N GLN A 53 -17.30 -7.49 24.74
CA GLN A 53 -16.90 -7.81 26.11
C GLN A 53 -16.87 -6.51 26.93
N GLN A 54 -17.94 -6.29 27.69
CA GLN A 54 -18.02 -5.21 28.66
C GLN A 54 -17.17 -5.60 29.88
N LYS A 55 -15.95 -5.07 29.94
CA LYS A 55 -15.04 -5.26 31.08
C LYS A 55 -15.55 -4.39 32.22
N ASN A 56 -16.35 -4.97 33.11
CA ASN A 56 -16.66 -4.37 34.41
C ASN A 56 -15.43 -4.54 35.31
N ASN A 57 -14.49 -3.61 35.23
CA ASN A 57 -13.57 -3.37 36.32
C ASN A 57 -13.84 -1.94 36.80
N ASP A 58 -14.58 -1.86 37.91
CA ASP A 58 -14.51 -0.70 38.79
C ASP A 58 -13.09 -0.67 39.33
N ASP A 59 -12.30 0.34 38.93
CA ASP A 59 -11.18 0.91 39.68
C ASP A 59 -10.55 2.02 38.81
N ASP A 60 -10.84 3.26 39.24
CA ASP A 60 -10.21 4.56 39.03
C ASP A 60 -9.13 4.78 37.94
N ASP A 61 -9.40 5.84 37.17
CA ASP A 61 -8.48 6.89 36.71
C ASP A 61 -7.78 6.79 35.34
N ASP A 62 -7.89 7.91 34.64
CA ASP A 62 -7.17 8.40 33.47
C ASP A 62 -7.40 7.79 32.09
N GLY A 63 -8.15 8.57 31.30
CA GLY A 63 -8.60 8.27 29.95
C GLY A 63 -7.49 8.00 28.93
N LEU A 64 -7.73 6.96 28.14
CA LEU A 64 -7.17 6.79 26.81
C LEU A 64 -8.31 6.37 25.88
N ASP A 65 -8.77 7.39 25.14
CA ASP A 65 -9.47 7.37 23.87
C ASP A 65 -10.09 6.03 23.42
N ASP A 66 -11.41 5.96 23.51
CA ASP A 66 -12.21 5.17 22.59
C ASP A 66 -11.73 5.48 21.16
N ILE A 67 -11.05 4.52 20.53
CA ILE A 67 -10.75 4.58 19.10
C ILE A 67 -12.11 4.59 18.40
N GLN A 68 -12.58 5.79 18.04
CA GLN A 68 -13.68 5.95 17.11
C GLN A 68 -13.22 5.45 15.75
N VAL A 69 -13.36 4.15 15.53
CA VAL A 69 -13.38 3.58 14.20
C VAL A 69 -14.61 4.17 13.52
N LEU A 70 -14.41 5.24 12.75
CA LEU A 70 -15.37 5.71 11.79
C LEU A 70 -15.53 4.62 10.73
N SER A 71 -16.40 3.66 11.02
CA SER A 71 -16.95 2.75 10.02
C SER A 71 -17.55 3.61 8.90
N PRO A 72 -17.26 3.34 7.61
CA PRO A 72 -18.03 3.91 6.51
C PRO A 72 -19.46 3.38 6.62
N THR A 73 -20.29 4.08 7.39
CA THR A 73 -21.69 3.75 7.52
C THR A 73 -22.35 4.14 6.22
N CYS A 74 -22.64 3.12 5.43
CA CYS A 74 -23.98 2.89 4.89
C CYS A 74 -24.73 4.19 4.55
N PHE A 75 -24.56 4.68 3.32
CA PHE A 75 -25.54 5.59 2.74
C PHE A 75 -26.87 4.84 2.62
N SER A 76 -27.76 5.08 3.58
CA SER A 76 -29.17 4.69 3.48
C SER A 76 -29.75 5.18 2.15
N PRO A 77 -30.62 4.39 1.48
CA PRO A 77 -31.31 4.86 0.29
C PRO A 77 -32.37 5.85 0.73
N VAL A 78 -32.08 7.15 0.59
CA VAL A 78 -33.11 8.17 0.65
C VAL A 78 -34.06 7.91 -0.51
N GLN A 79 -35.28 7.54 -0.15
CA GLN A 79 -36.40 7.42 -1.08
C GLN A 79 -36.55 8.74 -1.83
N ASN A 80 -36.33 8.72 -3.15
CA ASN A 80 -36.86 9.73 -4.02
C ASN A 80 -37.55 9.06 -5.20
N SER A 81 -38.87 9.08 -5.12
CA SER A 81 -39.81 8.69 -6.15
C SER A 81 -39.82 9.77 -7.25
N SER A 82 -39.28 9.45 -8.43
CA SER A 82 -39.89 9.93 -9.68
C SER A 82 -39.52 9.02 -10.84
N SER A 83 -40.46 8.15 -11.18
CA SER A 83 -40.42 7.34 -12.38
C SER A 83 -40.67 8.22 -13.61
N LYS A 84 -39.63 8.54 -14.37
CA LYS A 84 -39.78 9.01 -15.75
C LYS A 84 -39.28 7.95 -16.70
N LYS A 85 -40.23 7.17 -17.24
CA LYS A 85 -40.01 6.23 -18.34
C LYS A 85 -39.60 7.02 -19.58
N TYR A 86 -38.31 7.13 -19.86
CA TYR A 86 -37.83 7.65 -21.14
C TYR A 86 -38.04 6.59 -22.21
N LYS A 87 -39.12 6.73 -22.99
CA LYS A 87 -39.27 6.02 -24.27
C LYS A 87 -38.31 6.68 -25.26
N THR A 88 -37.16 6.07 -25.54
CA THR A 88 -36.25 6.51 -26.59
C THR A 88 -36.83 6.15 -27.96
N LYS A 89 -37.47 7.14 -28.59
CA LYS A 89 -37.80 7.13 -30.02
C LYS A 89 -36.49 7.38 -30.77
N LYS A 90 -36.02 6.40 -31.57
CA LYS A 90 -34.82 6.55 -32.41
C LYS A 90 -34.99 7.77 -33.34
N ARG A 91 -34.21 8.83 -33.12
CA ARG A 91 -33.96 9.87 -34.12
C ARG A 91 -32.52 9.71 -34.59
N LYS A 92 -32.33 9.69 -35.91
CA LYS A 92 -31.02 9.86 -36.53
C LYS A 92 -30.56 11.28 -36.18
N HIS A 93 -29.43 11.39 -35.50
CA HIS A 93 -28.75 12.66 -35.29
C HIS A 93 -27.61 12.68 -36.31
N GLU A 94 -27.70 13.60 -37.26
CA GLU A 94 -26.55 14.00 -38.06
C GLU A 94 -25.63 14.74 -37.09
N ILE A 95 -24.45 14.17 -36.86
CA ILE A 95 -23.40 14.76 -36.05
C ILE A 95 -22.66 15.71 -37.00
N GLU A 96 -22.84 17.02 -36.79
CA GLU A 96 -21.95 18.03 -37.35
C GLU A 96 -20.65 18.00 -36.53
N ASP A 97 -19.54 17.95 -37.25
CA ASP A 97 -18.18 17.87 -36.75
C ASP A 97 -17.83 19.15 -35.94
N GLU A 98 -17.59 19.00 -34.63
CA GLU A 98 -16.79 19.94 -33.86
C GLU A 98 -15.65 19.17 -33.18
N ASP A 99 -14.43 19.64 -33.43
CA ASP A 99 -13.15 19.03 -33.09
C ASP A 99 -13.01 18.69 -31.58
N GLU A 100 -13.25 17.42 -31.22
CA GLU A 100 -12.68 16.85 -30.00
C GLU A 100 -11.18 16.57 -30.24
N PRO A 101 -10.27 16.98 -29.33
CA PRO A 101 -8.89 16.54 -29.42
C PRO A 101 -8.85 15.02 -29.27
N GLU A 102 -8.46 14.34 -30.34
CA GLU A 102 -8.19 12.90 -30.37
C GLU A 102 -7.22 12.55 -29.23
N VAL A 103 -7.76 12.04 -28.12
CA VAL A 103 -6.93 11.45 -27.06
C VAL A 103 -6.43 10.13 -27.61
N GLU A 104 -5.29 10.18 -28.31
CA GLU A 104 -4.51 9.03 -28.72
C GLU A 104 -4.48 8.03 -27.55
N PRO A 105 -5.06 6.82 -27.70
CA PRO A 105 -5.08 5.86 -26.62
C PRO A 105 -3.64 5.58 -26.24
N GLU A 106 -3.26 5.91 -25.00
CA GLU A 106 -1.92 5.64 -24.50
C GLU A 106 -1.64 4.16 -24.75
N SER A 107 -0.65 3.87 -25.59
CA SER A 107 -0.22 2.49 -25.85
C SER A 107 -0.08 1.78 -24.52
N PHE A 108 -0.62 0.57 -24.42
CA PHE A 108 -0.59 -0.25 -23.22
C PHE A 108 0.82 -0.33 -22.57
N GLU A 109 1.86 -0.27 -23.40
CA GLU A 109 3.25 -0.20 -22.97
C GLU A 109 3.60 1.07 -22.18
N LYS A 110 3.07 2.24 -22.58
CA LYS A 110 3.24 3.52 -21.88
C LYS A 110 2.54 3.50 -20.52
N VAL A 111 1.36 2.90 -20.45
CA VAL A 111 0.60 2.73 -19.20
C VAL A 111 1.39 1.85 -18.23
N ILE A 112 1.94 0.73 -18.70
CA ILE A 112 2.79 -0.15 -17.89
C ILE A 112 4.05 0.59 -17.40
N MET A 113 4.77 1.28 -18.30
CA MET A 113 5.97 2.01 -17.93
C MET A 113 5.71 3.09 -16.88
N ARG A 114 4.58 3.81 -16.99
CA ARG A 114 4.17 4.81 -15.99
C ARG A 114 3.89 4.15 -14.65
N ALA A 115 3.09 3.09 -14.62
CA ALA A 115 2.79 2.35 -13.39
C ALA A 115 4.05 1.83 -12.69
N VAL A 116 5.00 1.27 -13.45
CA VAL A 116 6.30 0.80 -12.89
C VAL A 116 7.11 1.97 -12.33
N LYS A 117 7.12 3.12 -13.01
CA LYS A 117 7.83 4.33 -12.55
C LYS A 117 7.20 4.90 -11.27
N ASP A 118 5.88 4.85 -11.15
CA ASP A 118 5.15 5.32 -9.98
C ASP A 118 5.43 4.42 -8.78
N VAL A 119 5.40 3.09 -8.95
CA VAL A 119 5.81 2.13 -7.91
C VAL A 119 7.26 2.36 -7.48
N ALA A 120 8.20 2.51 -8.42
CA ALA A 120 9.59 2.77 -8.10
C ALA A 120 9.78 4.10 -7.34
N SER A 121 8.97 5.11 -7.64
CA SER A 121 9.00 6.40 -6.94
C SER A 121 8.42 6.29 -5.54
N ALA A 122 7.27 5.62 -5.39
CA ALA A 122 6.66 5.34 -4.09
C ALA A 122 7.59 4.51 -3.19
N MET A 123 8.31 3.52 -3.74
CA MET A 123 9.30 2.74 -2.98
C MET A 123 10.48 3.59 -2.52
N ARG A 124 11.03 4.45 -3.39
CA ARG A 124 12.11 5.37 -2.99
C ARG A 124 11.67 6.33 -1.91
N GLU A 125 10.48 6.89 -2.04
CA GLU A 125 9.92 7.81 -1.05
C GLU A 125 9.60 7.10 0.26
N GLY A 126 9.03 5.90 0.19
CA GLY A 126 8.81 5.02 1.33
C GLY A 126 10.09 4.69 2.09
N ASN A 127 11.18 4.38 1.38
CA ASN A 127 12.49 4.14 2.00
C ASN A 127 13.04 5.39 2.69
N LYS A 128 12.89 6.57 2.07
CA LYS A 128 13.31 7.84 2.69
C LYS A 128 12.51 8.15 3.97
N ILE A 129 11.20 7.87 3.95
CA ILE A 129 10.35 8.01 5.13
C ILE A 129 10.79 7.02 6.21
N PHE A 130 11.02 5.76 5.82
CA PHE A 130 11.47 4.69 6.71
C PHE A 130 12.81 5.02 7.39
N GLU A 131 13.79 5.52 6.64
CA GLU A 131 15.09 5.98 7.17
C GLU A 131 14.96 7.17 8.13
N ASN A 132 14.00 8.05 7.89
CA ASN A 132 13.73 9.20 8.77
C ASN A 132 12.95 8.81 10.02
N SER A 133 12.06 7.81 9.94
CA SER A 133 11.23 7.35 11.05
C SER A 133 11.95 6.41 12.00
N HIS A 134 12.87 5.59 11.48
CA HIS A 134 13.67 4.72 12.35
C HIS A 134 14.73 5.53 13.08
N HIS A 135 14.70 5.44 14.41
CA HIS A 135 15.83 5.86 15.22
C HIS A 135 16.98 4.90 14.88
N ARG A 136 17.94 5.37 14.06
CA ARG A 136 19.16 4.61 13.79
C ARG A 136 19.83 4.30 15.12
N VAL A 137 19.91 3.01 15.46
CA VAL A 137 20.64 2.52 16.62
C VAL A 137 22.07 2.30 16.19
N TYR A 138 23.01 2.95 16.86
CA TYR A 138 24.43 2.81 16.61
C TYR A 138 24.97 1.64 17.44
N THR A 139 25.68 0.74 16.77
CA THR A 139 26.46 -0.30 17.42
C THR A 139 27.68 0.29 18.11
N GLY A 140 28.22 -0.40 19.12
CA GLY A 140 29.44 0.05 19.83
C GLY A 140 30.62 0.29 18.88
N ASP A 141 30.77 -0.55 17.86
CA ASP A 141 31.81 -0.41 16.84
C ASP A 141 31.62 0.82 15.95
N GLU A 142 30.38 1.15 15.59
CA GLU A 142 30.07 2.37 14.84
C GLU A 142 30.34 3.62 15.68
N ILE A 143 29.96 3.60 16.96
CA ILE A 143 30.24 4.69 17.90
C ILE A 143 31.76 4.88 18.01
N TYR A 144 32.52 3.80 18.21
CA TYR A 144 33.97 3.86 18.31
C TYR A 144 34.63 4.47 17.06
N LYS A 145 34.24 4.02 15.87
CA LYS A 145 34.76 4.53 14.59
C LYS A 145 34.47 6.02 14.39
N GLU A 146 33.33 6.51 14.85
CA GLU A 146 32.98 7.93 14.76
C GLU A 146 33.72 8.78 15.82
N LEU A 147 34.07 8.20 16.98
CA LEU A 147 34.81 8.87 18.05
C LEU A 147 36.33 8.88 17.81
N GLU A 148 36.90 7.86 17.19
CA GLU A 148 38.32 7.74 16.86
C GLU A 148 38.92 9.02 16.23
N PRO A 149 38.32 9.63 15.19
CA PRO A 149 38.86 10.84 14.60
C PRO A 149 38.79 12.08 15.51
N MET A 150 37.98 12.06 16.59
CA MET A 150 37.83 13.20 17.50
C MET A 150 39.01 13.39 18.46
N ASP A 151 39.96 12.45 18.47
CA ASP A 151 41.21 12.51 19.25
C ASP A 151 40.91 12.83 20.73
N LEU A 152 40.06 12.00 21.32
CA LEU A 152 39.69 12.08 22.74
C LEU A 152 40.77 11.38 23.57
N GLU A 153 41.02 11.91 24.78
CA GLU A 153 41.87 11.22 25.74
C GLU A 153 41.31 9.83 26.06
N PRO A 154 42.13 8.81 26.39
CA PRO A 154 41.65 7.45 26.61
C PRO A 154 40.51 7.33 27.63
N ASP A 155 40.56 8.12 28.71
CA ASP A 155 39.52 8.16 29.73
C ASP A 155 38.24 8.84 29.20
N GLU A 156 38.38 9.96 28.48
CA GLU A 156 37.25 10.66 27.84
C GLU A 156 36.59 9.78 26.76
N LEU A 157 37.37 9.00 26.03
CA LEU A 157 36.90 8.07 25.00
C LEU A 157 36.07 6.94 25.61
N ALA A 158 36.55 6.35 26.71
CA ALA A 158 35.82 5.30 27.42
C ALA A 158 34.49 5.82 27.99
N GLU A 159 34.50 7.02 28.60
CA GLU A 159 33.27 7.66 29.09
C GLU A 159 32.30 7.99 27.94
N ALA A 160 32.79 8.54 26.83
CA ALA A 160 31.99 8.86 25.66
C ALA A 160 31.34 7.63 25.04
N LEU A 161 32.12 6.54 24.91
CA LEU A 161 31.62 5.28 24.38
C LEU A 161 30.49 4.72 25.27
N MET A 162 30.68 4.73 26.58
CA MET A 162 29.67 4.27 27.54
C MET A 162 28.41 5.15 27.53
N PHE A 163 28.59 6.47 27.46
CA PHE A 163 27.49 7.44 27.39
C PHE A 163 26.66 7.25 26.12
N LEU A 164 27.28 7.24 24.95
CA LEU A 164 26.58 7.12 23.66
C LEU A 164 25.97 5.72 23.44
N SER A 165 26.60 4.67 23.99
CA SER A 165 26.02 3.32 23.94
C SER A 165 24.71 3.22 24.72
N ARG A 166 24.62 3.94 25.85
CA ARG A 166 23.41 4.02 26.68
C ARG A 166 22.37 5.00 26.11
N ASN A 167 22.82 6.08 25.48
CA ASN A 167 21.98 7.17 24.98
C ASN A 167 22.00 7.24 23.44
N GLN A 168 21.20 6.38 22.80
CA GLN A 168 21.16 6.24 21.34
C GLN A 168 20.62 7.49 20.62
N SER A 169 19.69 8.23 21.25
CA SER A 169 19.20 9.52 20.75
C SER A 169 20.32 10.57 20.66
N ASP A 170 21.21 10.55 21.65
CA ASP A 170 22.34 11.46 21.75
C ASP A 170 23.41 11.11 20.72
N ALA A 171 23.68 9.82 20.52
CA ALA A 171 24.53 9.33 19.43
C ALA A 171 24.00 9.79 18.07
N GLY A 172 22.71 9.63 17.82
CA GLY A 172 22.07 10.11 16.59
C GLY A 172 22.20 11.62 16.40
N THR A 173 22.01 12.40 17.46
CA THR A 173 22.15 13.86 17.41
C THR A 173 23.61 14.28 17.12
N LEU A 174 24.57 13.65 17.82
CA LEU A 174 25.98 13.95 17.68
C LEU A 174 26.51 13.62 16.28
N PHE A 175 26.15 12.46 15.72
CA PHE A 175 26.69 12.03 14.43
C PHE A 175 26.00 12.69 13.23
N ARG A 176 24.84 13.32 13.42
CA ARG A 176 24.20 14.16 12.39
C ARG A 176 24.86 15.54 12.22
N VAL A 177 25.57 16.05 13.22
CA VAL A 177 26.18 17.38 13.13
C VAL A 177 27.57 17.35 12.47
N PRO A 178 28.05 18.47 11.88
CA PRO A 178 29.37 18.55 11.27
C PRO A 178 30.50 18.20 12.25
N PHE A 179 31.51 17.48 11.76
CA PHE A 179 32.62 16.97 12.55
C PHE A 179 33.28 18.02 13.47
N LYS A 180 33.47 19.25 12.95
CA LYS A 180 34.11 20.36 13.67
C LYS A 180 33.48 20.71 15.02
N ILE A 181 32.17 20.46 15.19
CA ILE A 181 31.44 20.80 16.42
C ILE A 181 31.16 19.59 17.30
N ARG A 182 31.33 18.36 16.79
CA ARG A 182 31.01 17.12 17.50
C ARG A 182 31.72 17.02 18.85
N LYS A 183 33.04 17.25 18.90
CA LYS A 183 33.81 17.16 20.15
C LYS A 183 33.28 18.11 21.25
N SER A 184 33.01 19.37 20.88
CA SER A 184 32.46 20.34 21.84
C SER A 184 31.04 20.01 22.28
N LEU A 185 30.22 19.50 21.36
CA LEU A 185 28.85 19.08 21.64
C LEU A 185 28.81 17.86 22.56
N LEU A 186 29.64 16.85 22.28
CA LEU A 186 29.79 15.64 23.09
C LEU A 186 30.15 15.98 24.55
N LYS A 187 31.13 16.87 24.76
CA LYS A 187 31.50 17.33 26.12
C LYS A 187 30.34 18.03 26.83
N LYS A 188 29.54 18.83 26.11
CA LYS A 188 28.35 19.48 26.65
C LYS A 188 27.27 18.46 27.04
N MET A 189 27.04 17.45 26.20
CA MET A 189 26.06 16.40 26.45
C MET A 189 26.45 15.54 27.65
N MET A 190 27.70 15.09 27.73
CA MET A 190 28.23 14.31 28.84
C MET A 190 28.28 15.11 30.15
N GLY A 191 28.62 16.42 30.08
CA GLY A 191 28.64 17.30 31.24
C GLY A 191 27.26 17.66 31.79
N ALA A 192 26.21 17.63 30.95
CA ALA A 192 24.82 17.83 31.35
C ALA A 192 24.17 16.57 31.95
N SER A 193 24.82 15.41 31.84
CA SER A 193 24.34 14.12 32.34
C SER A 193 24.84 13.80 33.77
N LYS A 194 25.44 14.77 34.47
CA LYS A 194 25.92 14.65 35.86
C LYS A 194 24.92 15.23 36.86
#